data_AF-A0A4R5DF44-F1
#
_entry.id   AF-A0A4R5DF44-F1
#
_cell.length_a   1.000
_cell.length_b   1.000
_cell.length_c   1.000
_cell.angle_alpha   90.00
_cell.angle_beta   90.00
_cell.angle_gamma   90.00
#
_symmetry.space_group_name_H-M   'P 1'
#
loop_
_entity.id
_entity.type
_entity.pdbx_description
1 polymer ?
#
loop_
_entity_poly.entity_id
_entity_poly.type
_entity_poly.pdbx_seq_one_letter_code
_entity_poly.pdbx_strand_id
1 'polypeptide(L)'
;MAAIINLQQNENRITIASKLYLYGSEANQQVGELIVEEINRMYNEPKATVAINGALLNVLFDIHYQIISSREALEMATVNDDYRNNFIRIENENKITRSFMGFGLGDNSGHWLTTDNLGTSTTAAHEFGHSLGLDHPENPDFRGSATPPPIMAARGSIVDAKYQWNPLAKAGEYGGTMNPVHRRVSQEEIALILEGLTFETTDTYYVGYLSNKLFNSKGSVVEGLA
;
A
#
# COMPACT_ATOMS: atom_id res chain seq x y z
N MET A 1 7.41 -11.09 2.04
CA MET A 1 7.91 -9.74 2.27
C MET A 1 7.61 -9.00 0.97
N ALA A 2 6.91 -7.88 1.06
CA ALA A 2 6.39 -7.06 -0.03
C ALA A 2 7.35 -5.91 -0.39
N ALA A 3 8.37 -5.66 0.42
CA ALA A 3 9.45 -4.74 0.09
C ALA A 3 10.79 -5.19 0.69
N ILE A 4 11.87 -4.61 0.15
CA ILE A 4 13.22 -4.68 0.71
C ILE A 4 13.59 -3.29 1.22
N ILE A 5 14.11 -3.24 2.44
CA ILE A 5 14.63 -2.03 3.06
C ILE A 5 16.16 -2.10 3.03
N ASN A 6 16.80 -1.10 2.45
CA ASN A 6 18.25 -1.00 2.40
C ASN A 6 18.75 0.28 3.05
N LEU A 7 19.73 0.16 3.93
CA LEU A 7 20.49 1.27 4.46
C LEU A 7 21.57 1.69 3.46
N GLN A 8 21.56 2.96 3.08
CA GLN A 8 22.57 3.58 2.23
C GLN A 8 23.37 4.56 3.07
N GLN A 9 24.36 4.04 3.81
CA GLN A 9 25.13 4.81 4.79
C GLN A 9 25.77 6.08 4.21
N ASN A 10 26.33 5.99 3.00
CA ASN A 10 26.99 7.13 2.33
C ASN A 10 26.02 8.28 1.96
N GLU A 11 24.73 7.99 1.90
CA GLU A 11 23.69 8.94 1.48
C GLU A 11 22.79 9.35 2.64
N ASN A 12 23.08 8.86 3.86
CA ASN A 12 22.28 9.09 5.06
C ASN A 12 20.78 8.81 4.82
N ARG A 13 20.51 7.67 4.18
CA ARG A 13 19.19 7.31 3.63
C ARG A 13 18.87 5.83 3.85
N ILE A 14 17.58 5.56 4.06
CA ILE A 14 16.97 4.25 3.95
C ILE A 14 16.11 4.25 2.70
N THR A 15 16.26 3.23 1.85
CA THR A 15 15.41 3.03 0.68
C THR A 15 14.51 1.81 0.90
N ILE A 16 13.20 2.00 0.73
CA ILE A 16 12.18 0.95 0.76
C ILE A 16 11.77 0.70 -0.69
N ALA A 17 12.23 -0.42 -1.25
CA ALA A 17 12.06 -0.77 -2.65
C ALA A 17 11.04 -1.89 -2.84
N SER A 18 10.17 -1.72 -3.84
CA SER A 18 9.17 -2.72 -4.22
C SER A 18 8.84 -2.65 -5.71
N LYS A 19 8.31 -3.74 -6.26
CA LYS A 19 7.85 -3.83 -7.64
C LYS A 19 6.48 -4.49 -7.71
N LEU A 20 5.53 -3.79 -8.30
CA LEU A 20 4.17 -4.27 -8.55
C LEU A 20 4.06 -4.88 -9.95
N TYR A 21 3.86 -6.19 -10.01
CA TYR A 21 3.44 -6.88 -11.23
C TYR A 21 1.93 -6.82 -11.34
N LEU A 22 1.46 -5.97 -12.25
CA LEU A 22 0.04 -5.73 -12.46
C LEU A 22 -0.45 -6.66 -13.57
N TYR A 23 -1.54 -7.38 -13.31
CA TYR A 23 -2.16 -8.31 -14.25
C TYR A 23 -3.68 -8.24 -14.12
N GLY A 24 -4.43 -8.80 -15.08
CA GLY A 24 -5.90 -8.76 -15.04
C GLY A 24 -6.48 -8.00 -16.23
N SER A 25 -7.82 -7.93 -16.31
CA SER A 25 -8.49 -7.38 -17.49
C SER A 25 -8.34 -5.86 -17.63
N GLU A 26 -8.18 -5.17 -16.50
CA GLU A 26 -8.05 -3.71 -16.45
C GLU A 26 -6.58 -3.25 -16.29
N ALA A 27 -5.63 -4.18 -16.23
CA ALA A 27 -4.21 -3.86 -16.11
C ALA A 27 -3.65 -3.32 -17.43
N ASN A 28 -3.31 -2.03 -17.46
CA ASN A 28 -2.71 -1.37 -18.62
C ASN A 28 -1.71 -0.30 -18.15
N GLN A 29 -0.93 0.25 -19.09
CA GLN A 29 0.13 1.21 -18.76
C GLN A 29 -0.39 2.44 -18.02
N GLN A 30 -1.46 3.07 -18.51
CA GLN A 30 -2.02 4.26 -17.88
C GLN A 30 -2.43 4.00 -16.42
N VAL A 31 -3.11 2.89 -16.16
CA VAL A 31 -3.50 2.53 -14.78
C VAL A 31 -2.27 2.22 -13.92
N GLY A 32 -1.28 1.52 -14.47
CA GLY A 32 -0.04 1.21 -13.76
C GLY A 32 0.78 2.44 -13.37
N GLU A 33 0.92 3.40 -14.30
CA GLU A 33 1.58 4.69 -14.06
C GLU A 33 0.90 5.43 -12.92
N LEU A 34 -0.42 5.62 -13.00
CA LEU A 34 -1.21 6.32 -11.98
C LEU A 34 -1.09 5.66 -10.59
N ILE A 35 -1.11 4.34 -10.52
CA ILE A 35 -0.92 3.57 -9.28
C ILE A 35 0.44 3.88 -8.65
N VAL A 36 1.52 3.72 -9.40
CA VAL A 36 2.88 3.86 -8.86
C VAL A 36 3.23 5.31 -8.57
N GLU A 37 2.75 6.26 -9.38
CA GLU A 37 2.87 7.69 -9.11
C GLU A 37 2.17 8.08 -7.80
N GLU A 38 0.96 7.57 -7.56
CA GLU A 38 0.26 7.80 -6.29
C GLU A 38 1.05 7.22 -5.12
N ILE A 39 1.47 5.96 -5.18
CA ILE A 39 2.22 5.34 -4.08
C ILE A 39 3.50 6.12 -3.78
N ASN A 40 4.34 6.36 -4.79
CA ASN A 40 5.61 7.08 -4.59
C ASN A 40 5.37 8.52 -4.11
N ARG A 41 4.39 9.24 -4.67
CA ARG A 41 4.07 10.60 -4.21
C ARG A 41 3.64 10.59 -2.75
N MET A 42 2.69 9.73 -2.39
CA MET A 42 2.09 9.71 -1.06
C MET A 42 3.09 9.32 0.02
N TYR A 43 3.90 8.27 -0.20
CA TYR A 43 4.85 7.81 0.80
C TYR A 43 6.12 8.68 0.90
N ASN A 44 6.45 9.45 -0.13
CA ASN A 44 7.57 10.40 -0.08
C ASN A 44 7.17 11.85 0.27
N GLU A 45 5.87 12.21 0.19
CA GLU A 45 5.35 13.54 0.54
C GLU A 45 5.73 14.00 1.96
N PRO A 46 5.71 13.14 3.01
CA PRO A 46 6.05 13.54 4.38
C PRO A 46 7.53 13.93 4.55
N LYS A 47 8.40 13.58 3.59
CA LYS A 47 9.87 13.71 3.70
C LYS A 47 10.37 13.09 5.00
N ALA A 48 9.90 11.88 5.28
CA ALA A 48 10.07 11.25 6.57
C ALA A 48 11.54 11.00 6.90
N THR A 49 11.83 11.09 8.19
CA THR A 49 13.13 10.77 8.76
C THR A 49 12.96 9.79 9.92
N VAL A 50 13.92 8.90 10.11
CA VAL A 50 13.95 8.00 11.28
C VAL A 50 15.30 8.03 11.96
N ALA A 51 15.28 7.90 13.28
CA ALA A 51 16.49 7.78 14.08
C ALA A 51 16.88 6.31 14.23
N ILE A 52 18.02 5.92 13.68
CA ILE A 52 18.60 4.57 13.84
C ILE A 52 20.02 4.73 14.35
N ASN A 53 20.33 4.08 15.48
CA ASN A 53 21.64 4.15 16.14
C ASN A 53 22.16 5.58 16.35
N GLY A 54 21.25 6.53 16.63
CA GLY A 54 21.58 7.94 16.85
C GLY A 54 21.81 8.77 15.58
N ALA A 55 21.76 8.17 14.39
CA ALA A 55 21.77 8.89 13.11
C ALA A 55 20.34 9.14 12.62
N LEU A 56 20.07 10.36 12.14
CA LEU A 56 18.79 10.71 11.52
C LEU A 56 18.88 10.45 10.02
N LEU A 57 18.15 9.46 9.53
CA LEU A 57 18.17 8.98 8.15
C LEU A 57 16.91 9.43 7.40
N ASN A 58 17.05 9.88 6.16
CA ASN A 58 15.90 10.13 5.29
C ASN A 58 15.32 8.81 4.80
N VAL A 59 13.99 8.71 4.72
CA VAL A 59 13.32 7.54 4.15
C VAL A 59 12.88 7.86 2.72
N LEU A 60 13.22 6.98 1.79
CA LEU A 60 12.83 7.05 0.38
C LEU A 60 12.07 5.77 0.01
N PHE A 61 10.88 5.93 -0.56
CA PHE A 61 10.16 4.85 -1.22
C PHE A 61 10.46 4.88 -2.70
N ASP A 62 10.86 3.73 -3.24
CA ASP A 62 11.22 3.54 -4.65
C ASP A 62 10.42 2.36 -5.22
N ILE A 63 9.22 2.68 -5.70
CA ILE A 63 8.23 1.70 -6.12
C ILE A 63 8.09 1.72 -7.64
N HIS A 64 8.23 0.56 -8.26
CA HIS A 64 8.06 0.39 -9.71
C HIS A 64 6.89 -0.53 -10.02
N TYR A 65 6.46 -0.56 -11.27
CA TYR A 65 5.50 -1.53 -11.75
C TYR A 65 5.94 -2.17 -13.07
N GLN A 66 5.29 -3.28 -13.41
CA GLN A 66 5.35 -3.89 -14.73
C GLN A 66 3.99 -4.52 -15.03
N ILE A 67 3.46 -4.28 -16.23
CA ILE A 67 2.27 -4.99 -16.72
C ILE A 67 2.70 -6.36 -17.23
N ILE A 68 2.03 -7.41 -16.77
CA ILE A 68 2.26 -8.79 -17.20
C ILE A 68 0.92 -9.50 -17.47
N SER A 69 0.96 -10.57 -18.26
CA SER A 69 -0.20 -11.43 -18.46
C SER A 69 -0.53 -12.25 -17.21
N SER A 70 -1.78 -12.74 -17.11
CA SER A 70 -2.16 -13.66 -16.01
C SER A 70 -1.34 -14.95 -16.00
N ARG A 71 -0.85 -15.39 -17.17
CA ARG A 71 0.02 -16.57 -17.28
C ARG A 71 1.40 -16.29 -16.72
N GLU A 72 2.03 -15.18 -17.11
CA GLU A 72 3.32 -14.77 -16.58
C GLU A 72 3.25 -14.55 -15.06
N ALA A 73 2.16 -13.96 -14.55
CA ALA A 73 1.96 -13.81 -13.11
C ALA A 73 2.02 -15.16 -12.39
N LEU A 74 1.34 -16.19 -12.92
CA LEU A 74 1.34 -17.55 -12.37
C LEU A 74 2.73 -18.18 -12.39
N GLU A 75 3.42 -18.10 -13.54
CA GLU A 75 4.77 -18.64 -13.71
C GLU A 75 5.76 -17.96 -12.74
N MET A 76 5.71 -16.63 -12.63
CA MET A 76 6.57 -15.87 -11.72
C MET A 76 6.28 -16.15 -10.25
N ALA A 77 5.01 -16.16 -9.84
CA ALA A 77 4.63 -16.35 -8.45
C ALA A 77 5.04 -17.74 -7.93
N THR A 78 4.99 -18.78 -8.78
CA THR A 78 5.36 -20.15 -8.41
C THR A 78 6.81 -20.28 -7.92
N VAL A 79 7.71 -19.47 -8.48
CA VAL A 79 9.15 -19.51 -8.15
C VAL A 79 9.66 -18.27 -7.43
N ASN A 80 8.76 -17.36 -7.04
CA ASN A 80 9.15 -16.08 -6.47
C ASN A 80 9.68 -16.24 -5.03
N ASP A 81 10.95 -15.93 -4.84
CA ASP A 81 11.61 -15.76 -3.54
C ASP A 81 12.03 -14.31 -3.27
N ASP A 82 11.81 -13.41 -4.24
CA ASP A 82 12.16 -12.00 -4.13
C ASP A 82 11.03 -11.21 -3.48
N TYR A 83 11.40 -10.61 -2.36
CA TYR A 83 10.54 -9.84 -1.51
C TYR A 83 10.16 -8.45 -2.05
N ARG A 84 10.72 -8.03 -3.19
CA ARG A 84 10.24 -6.85 -3.91
C ARG A 84 9.00 -7.15 -4.72
N ASN A 85 8.78 -8.41 -5.10
CA ASN A 85 7.80 -8.77 -6.11
C ASN A 85 6.41 -8.93 -5.50
N ASN A 86 5.49 -8.05 -5.93
CA ASN A 86 4.09 -8.06 -5.52
C ASN A 86 3.19 -8.30 -6.74
N PHE A 87 2.21 -9.17 -6.61
CA PHE A 87 1.31 -9.57 -7.69
C PHE A 87 -0.07 -8.99 -7.46
N ILE A 88 -0.42 -7.96 -8.23
CA ILE A 88 -1.66 -7.22 -8.04
C ILE A 88 -2.56 -7.45 -9.24
N ARG A 89 -3.72 -8.08 -8.98
CA ARG A 89 -4.75 -8.19 -10.01
C ARG A 89 -5.57 -6.91 -10.10
N ILE A 90 -5.73 -6.39 -11.31
CA ILE A 90 -6.53 -5.19 -11.60
C ILE A 90 -7.77 -5.61 -12.38
N GLU A 91 -8.94 -5.29 -11.83
CA GLU A 91 -10.25 -5.54 -12.43
C GLU A 91 -11.18 -4.35 -12.20
N ASN A 92 -12.37 -4.36 -12.80
CA ASN A 92 -13.38 -3.33 -12.56
C ASN A 92 -14.27 -3.67 -11.35
N GLU A 93 -14.42 -4.95 -11.02
CA GLU A 93 -15.25 -5.46 -9.94
C GLU A 93 -14.62 -6.68 -9.27
N ASN A 94 -15.08 -7.01 -8.06
CA ASN A 94 -14.84 -8.30 -7.43
C ASN A 94 -16.02 -8.64 -6.49
N LYS A 95 -16.01 -9.83 -5.91
CA LYS A 95 -17.08 -10.31 -5.03
C LYS A 95 -17.26 -9.52 -3.72
N ILE A 96 -16.27 -8.71 -3.31
CA ILE A 96 -16.32 -7.91 -2.07
C ILE A 96 -16.49 -6.41 -2.33
N THR A 97 -16.59 -6.00 -3.60
CA THR A 97 -16.88 -4.63 -4.07
C THR A 97 -15.88 -3.55 -3.63
N ARG A 98 -14.65 -3.94 -3.30
CA ARG A 98 -13.56 -3.02 -2.92
C ARG A 98 -12.20 -3.64 -3.20
N SER A 99 -11.19 -2.80 -3.38
CA SER A 99 -9.78 -3.20 -3.41
C SER A 99 -9.36 -3.81 -2.07
N PHE A 100 -8.42 -4.75 -2.13
CA PHE A 100 -7.82 -5.36 -0.96
C PHE A 100 -6.43 -5.93 -1.25
N MET A 101 -5.63 -6.07 -0.19
CA MET A 101 -4.42 -6.90 -0.17
C MET A 101 -4.64 -8.24 0.53
N GLY A 102 -4.15 -9.29 -0.13
CA GLY A 102 -3.81 -10.58 0.48
C GLY A 102 -4.90 -11.27 1.29
N PHE A 103 -4.44 -12.06 2.25
CA PHE A 103 -5.24 -12.73 3.28
C PHE A 103 -4.96 -12.19 4.68
N GLY A 104 -4.16 -11.13 4.77
CA GLY A 104 -3.67 -10.52 6.01
C GLY A 104 -2.62 -9.45 5.70
N LEU A 105 -2.09 -8.84 6.76
CA LEU A 105 -1.06 -7.81 6.67
C LEU A 105 0.28 -8.38 6.17
N GLY A 106 1.00 -7.61 5.37
CA GLY A 106 2.33 -7.97 4.90
C GLY A 106 2.36 -8.84 3.63
N ASP A 107 1.20 -9.18 3.05
CA ASP A 107 1.11 -10.08 1.90
C ASP A 107 1.63 -9.40 0.61
N ASN A 108 2.14 -10.20 -0.33
CA ASN A 108 2.63 -9.76 -1.62
C ASN A 108 1.63 -9.96 -2.77
N SER A 109 0.38 -10.32 -2.49
CA SER A 109 -0.65 -10.50 -3.53
C SER A 109 -1.87 -9.62 -3.23
N GLY A 110 -2.51 -9.05 -4.25
CA GLY A 110 -3.63 -8.13 -4.07
C GLY A 110 -4.64 -8.19 -5.21
N HIS A 111 -5.82 -7.63 -4.99
CA HIS A 111 -6.85 -7.48 -6.01
C HIS A 111 -7.49 -6.09 -5.90
N TRP A 112 -7.14 -5.21 -6.83
CA TRP A 112 -7.51 -3.80 -6.81
C TRP A 112 -8.50 -3.48 -7.92
N LEU A 113 -9.39 -2.53 -7.64
CA LEU A 113 -10.50 -2.19 -8.51
C LEU A 113 -10.30 -0.82 -9.14
N THR A 114 -10.41 -0.71 -10.47
CA THR A 114 -10.37 0.60 -11.14
C THR A 114 -11.52 1.51 -10.72
N THR A 115 -12.65 0.93 -10.29
CA THR A 115 -13.81 1.64 -9.71
C THR A 115 -13.54 2.29 -8.36
N ASP A 116 -12.43 1.94 -7.70
CA ASP A 116 -11.93 2.66 -6.52
C ASP A 116 -11.11 3.91 -6.87
N ASN A 117 -11.00 4.25 -8.16
CA ASN A 117 -10.25 5.40 -8.69
C ASN A 117 -8.75 5.35 -8.38
N LEU A 118 -8.13 4.18 -8.63
CA LEU A 118 -6.69 3.94 -8.40
C LEU A 118 -5.83 5.07 -8.99
N GLY A 119 -4.92 5.60 -8.18
CA GLY A 119 -4.03 6.71 -8.55
C GLY A 119 -4.57 8.12 -8.26
N THR A 120 -5.86 8.25 -7.98
CA THR A 120 -6.51 9.54 -7.67
C THR A 120 -7.24 9.57 -6.33
N SER A 121 -7.53 8.42 -5.73
CA SER A 121 -8.27 8.30 -4.47
C SER A 121 -7.42 8.04 -3.24
N THR A 122 -6.12 7.78 -3.38
CA THR A 122 -5.21 7.20 -2.36
C THR A 122 -5.42 5.71 -2.07
N THR A 123 -6.33 5.03 -2.79
CA THR A 123 -6.58 3.60 -2.56
C THR A 123 -5.34 2.75 -2.84
N ALA A 124 -4.56 3.01 -3.89
CA ALA A 124 -3.38 2.19 -4.16
C ALA A 124 -2.31 2.38 -3.07
N ALA A 125 -2.15 3.61 -2.57
CA ALA A 125 -1.27 3.88 -1.43
C ALA A 125 -1.74 3.21 -0.12
N HIS A 126 -3.06 3.13 0.12
CA HIS A 126 -3.65 2.44 1.26
C HIS A 126 -3.41 0.93 1.18
N GLU A 127 -3.71 0.31 0.04
CA GLU A 127 -3.47 -1.12 -0.16
C GLU A 127 -1.98 -1.44 -0.09
N PHE A 128 -1.11 -0.61 -0.66
CA PHE A 128 0.34 -0.77 -0.49
C PHE A 128 0.77 -0.68 0.99
N GLY A 129 0.12 0.13 1.81
CA GLY A 129 0.37 0.15 3.26
C GLY A 129 0.09 -1.19 3.94
N HIS A 130 -1.00 -1.86 3.55
CA HIS A 130 -1.28 -3.21 4.02
C HIS A 130 -0.21 -4.22 3.59
N SER A 131 0.38 -4.08 2.40
CA SER A 131 1.49 -4.94 1.96
C SER A 131 2.76 -4.73 2.80
N LEU A 132 2.95 -3.54 3.35
CA LEU A 132 4.04 -3.21 4.28
C LEU A 132 3.75 -3.59 5.74
N GLY A 133 2.57 -4.15 6.01
CA GLY A 133 2.20 -4.62 7.34
C GLY A 133 1.42 -3.61 8.19
N LEU A 134 1.02 -2.47 7.62
CA LEU A 134 0.23 -1.47 8.36
C LEU A 134 -1.23 -1.90 8.44
N ASP A 135 -1.78 -1.91 9.66
CA ASP A 135 -3.21 -2.16 9.89
C ASP A 135 -4.02 -0.85 9.91
N HIS A 136 -5.35 -0.98 9.84
CA HIS A 136 -6.23 0.14 10.16
C HIS A 136 -6.03 0.57 11.63
N PRO A 137 -6.05 1.88 11.93
CA PRO A 137 -6.00 2.36 13.30
C PRO A 137 -7.18 1.81 14.13
N GLU A 138 -6.91 1.40 15.37
CA GLU A 138 -7.93 0.86 16.28
C GLU A 138 -9.07 1.85 16.55
N ASN A 139 -8.75 3.14 16.61
CA ASN A 139 -9.73 4.22 16.75
C ASN A 139 -10.07 4.81 15.37
N PRO A 140 -11.29 4.59 14.84
CA PRO A 140 -11.68 5.07 13.52
C PRO A 140 -12.25 6.50 13.53
N ASP A 141 -12.18 7.26 14.64
CA ASP A 141 -12.62 8.66 14.71
C ASP A 141 -11.42 9.62 14.77
N PHE A 142 -11.23 10.39 13.70
CA PHE A 142 -10.14 11.34 13.51
C PHE A 142 -10.59 12.80 13.57
N ARG A 143 -11.81 13.08 14.03
CA ARG A 143 -12.31 14.46 14.17
C ARG A 143 -11.48 15.26 15.16
N GLY A 144 -11.40 16.57 14.91
CA GLY A 144 -10.61 17.49 15.73
C GLY A 144 -9.10 17.36 15.57
N SER A 145 -8.63 16.51 14.65
CA SER A 145 -7.22 16.46 14.27
C SER A 145 -6.82 17.71 13.50
N ALA A 146 -5.62 18.22 13.78
CA ALA A 146 -5.02 19.29 12.98
C ALA A 146 -4.58 18.79 11.59
N THR A 147 -4.43 17.48 11.41
CA THR A 147 -3.92 16.85 10.19
C THR A 147 -5.03 16.18 9.37
N PRO A 148 -4.79 15.91 8.07
CA PRO A 148 -5.64 15.02 7.29
C PRO A 148 -5.71 13.61 7.91
N PRO A 149 -6.76 12.81 7.60
CA PRO A 149 -6.82 11.43 8.06
C PRO A 149 -5.60 10.62 7.59
N PRO A 150 -5.10 9.66 8.39
CA PRO A 150 -3.92 8.86 8.04
C PRO A 150 -4.18 7.96 6.83
N ILE A 151 -3.13 7.47 6.16
CA ILE A 151 -3.30 6.65 4.94
C ILE A 151 -4.07 5.38 5.25
N MET A 152 -3.90 4.82 6.45
CA MET A 152 -4.59 3.60 6.88
C MET A 152 -5.99 3.83 7.46
N ALA A 153 -6.52 5.05 7.49
CA ALA A 153 -7.91 5.29 7.90
C ALA A 153 -8.89 4.55 6.96
N ALA A 154 -9.73 3.66 7.46
CA ALA A 154 -10.72 2.94 6.64
C ALA A 154 -11.78 3.88 6.02
N ARG A 155 -12.44 3.47 4.93
CA ARG A 155 -13.51 4.29 4.29
C ARG A 155 -14.67 4.66 5.24
N GLY A 156 -14.91 3.83 6.24
CA GLY A 156 -15.94 4.03 7.26
C GLY A 156 -15.53 4.96 8.41
N SER A 157 -14.30 5.46 8.41
CA SER A 157 -13.79 6.33 9.47
C SER A 157 -14.53 7.65 9.54
N ILE A 158 -14.65 8.16 10.76
CA ILE A 158 -15.26 9.44 11.07
C ILE A 158 -14.18 10.52 11.02
N VAL A 159 -14.46 11.62 10.35
CA VAL A 159 -13.49 12.71 10.11
C VAL A 159 -14.19 14.05 10.18
N ASP A 160 -13.42 15.13 10.24
CA ASP A 160 -13.97 16.47 10.13
C ASP A 160 -14.70 16.66 8.79
N ALA A 161 -15.74 17.50 8.79
CA ALA A 161 -16.61 17.75 7.64
C ALA A 161 -15.85 17.99 6.32
N LYS A 162 -14.75 18.75 6.36
CA LYS A 162 -13.91 19.05 5.18
C LYS A 162 -13.27 17.83 4.51
N TYR A 163 -13.23 16.68 5.19
CA TYR A 163 -12.66 15.43 4.69
C TYR A 163 -13.73 14.36 4.40
N GLN A 164 -15.01 14.67 4.56
CA GLN A 164 -16.11 13.77 4.27
C GLN A 164 -16.42 13.73 2.75
N TRP A 165 -17.13 12.69 2.29
CA TRP A 165 -17.71 12.66 0.94
C TRP A 165 -18.65 13.84 0.67
N ASN A 166 -19.43 14.22 1.68
CA ASN A 166 -20.27 15.40 1.68
C ASN A 166 -20.01 16.18 2.98
N PRO A 167 -19.39 17.37 2.91
CA PRO A 167 -19.12 18.20 4.09
C PRO A 167 -20.38 18.69 4.84
N LEU A 168 -21.56 18.62 4.22
CA LEU A 168 -22.82 18.99 4.85
C LEU A 168 -23.52 17.79 5.51
N ALA A 169 -23.07 16.56 5.25
CA ALA A 169 -23.61 15.38 5.90
C ALA A 169 -23.18 15.33 7.36
N LYS A 170 -24.04 14.80 8.23
CA LYS A 170 -23.68 14.51 9.60
C LYS A 170 -22.70 13.34 9.63
N ALA A 171 -21.69 13.44 10.49
CA ALA A 171 -20.66 12.42 10.67
C ALA A 171 -21.27 11.01 10.88
N GLY A 172 -20.82 10.04 10.09
CA GLY A 172 -21.28 8.64 10.12
C GLY A 172 -22.57 8.34 9.34
N GLU A 173 -23.27 9.35 8.83
CA GLU A 173 -24.42 9.16 7.94
C GLU A 173 -23.95 9.02 6.48
N TYR A 174 -24.89 8.80 5.54
CA TYR A 174 -24.56 8.71 4.12
C TYR A 174 -23.85 9.98 3.63
N GLY A 175 -22.64 9.81 3.09
CA GLY A 175 -21.76 10.91 2.71
C GLY A 175 -20.98 11.54 3.88
N GLY A 176 -21.26 11.17 5.13
CA GLY A 176 -20.63 11.68 6.35
C GLY A 176 -19.44 10.89 6.85
N THR A 177 -18.91 9.96 6.05
CA THR A 177 -17.65 9.25 6.33
C THR A 177 -16.52 9.79 5.47
N MET A 178 -15.30 9.42 5.82
CA MET A 178 -14.09 9.86 5.13
C MET A 178 -14.12 9.58 3.62
N ASN A 179 -13.84 10.63 2.84
CA ASN A 179 -13.50 10.50 1.43
C ASN A 179 -12.00 10.20 1.28
N PRO A 180 -11.62 9.05 0.68
CA PRO A 180 -10.22 8.62 0.59
C PRO A 180 -9.26 9.63 -0.03
N VAL A 181 -9.70 10.52 -0.93
CA VAL A 181 -8.83 11.53 -1.56
C VAL A 181 -8.09 12.41 -0.54
N HIS A 182 -8.60 12.49 0.68
CA HIS A 182 -8.04 13.31 1.76
C HIS A 182 -7.04 12.58 2.66
N ARG A 183 -6.92 11.25 2.56
CA ARG A 183 -5.93 10.51 3.33
C ARG A 183 -4.53 11.01 3.03
N ARG A 184 -3.62 10.96 4.00
CA ARG A 184 -2.19 11.26 3.82
C ARG A 184 -1.35 10.28 4.60
N VAL A 185 -0.24 9.84 4.01
CA VAL A 185 0.78 9.07 4.74
C VAL A 185 1.39 10.00 5.78
N SER A 186 1.57 9.50 6.99
CA SER A 186 2.19 10.23 8.09
C SER A 186 3.62 9.75 8.36
N GLN A 187 4.40 10.59 9.06
CA GLN A 187 5.73 10.21 9.56
C GLN A 187 5.63 9.03 10.53
N GLU A 188 4.56 8.99 11.31
CA GLU A 188 4.27 7.94 12.29
C GLU A 188 4.03 6.59 11.60
N GLU A 189 3.25 6.56 10.53
CA GLU A 189 3.05 5.33 9.73
C GLU A 189 4.36 4.85 9.10
N ILE A 190 5.21 5.76 8.63
CA ILE A 190 6.54 5.39 8.11
C ILE A 190 7.46 4.87 9.22
N ALA A 191 7.38 5.44 10.42
CA ALA A 191 8.14 4.96 11.56
C ALA A 191 7.71 3.55 11.99
N LEU A 192 6.41 3.22 11.91
CA LEU A 192 5.90 1.87 12.19
C LEU A 192 6.47 0.82 11.23
N ILE A 193 6.64 1.14 9.95
CA ILE A 193 7.26 0.21 8.97
C ILE A 193 8.71 -0.12 9.36
N LEU A 194 9.40 0.81 10.00
CA LEU A 194 10.81 0.72 10.36
C LEU A 194 11.04 0.36 11.83
N GLU A 195 9.97 0.08 12.57
CA GLU A 195 10.04 -0.20 14.00
C GLU A 195 10.90 -1.44 14.29
N GLY A 196 11.84 -1.31 15.23
CA GLY A 196 12.72 -2.41 15.64
C GLY A 196 13.91 -2.69 14.73
N LEU A 197 14.06 -1.99 13.59
CA LEU A 197 15.22 -2.15 12.72
C LEU A 197 16.44 -1.41 13.27
N THR A 198 17.55 -2.13 13.45
CA THR A 198 18.80 -1.55 14.01
C THR A 198 19.93 -1.45 12.99
N PHE A 199 19.95 -2.29 11.96
CA PHE A 199 21.01 -2.36 10.95
C PHE A 199 22.43 -2.62 11.53
N GLU A 200 22.53 -3.18 12.74
CA GLU A 200 23.84 -3.46 13.37
C GLU A 200 24.59 -4.61 12.70
N THR A 201 23.87 -5.58 12.14
CA THR A 201 24.43 -6.82 11.58
C THR A 201 24.10 -7.00 10.09
N THR A 202 23.30 -6.11 9.52
CA THR A 202 22.85 -6.16 8.12
C THR A 202 22.51 -4.75 7.63
N ASP A 203 22.81 -4.46 6.37
CA ASP A 203 22.32 -3.24 5.70
C ASP A 203 20.95 -3.47 5.03
N THR A 204 20.42 -4.70 5.08
CA THR A 204 19.18 -5.09 4.41
C THR A 204 18.20 -5.76 5.37
N TYR A 205 16.96 -5.29 5.34
CA TYR A 205 15.80 -5.98 5.92
C TYR A 205 14.75 -6.23 4.85
N TYR A 206 13.87 -7.15 5.16
CA TYR A 206 12.77 -7.57 4.31
C TYR A 206 11.47 -7.41 5.12
N VAL A 207 10.40 -6.85 4.53
CA VAL A 207 9.13 -6.54 5.24
C VAL A 207 7.94 -7.31 4.67
N GLY A 208 7.20 -8.09 5.47
CA GLY A 208 5.95 -8.80 5.09
C GLY A 208 6.07 -10.35 5.00
N TYR A 209 5.31 -11.02 4.14
CA TYR A 209 5.44 -12.47 3.84
C TYR A 209 5.12 -12.77 2.36
N LEU A 210 5.65 -13.86 1.78
CA LEU A 210 5.40 -14.22 0.38
C LEU A 210 4.31 -15.29 0.35
N SER A 211 3.06 -14.89 0.10
CA SER A 211 2.02 -15.91 -0.14
C SER A 211 2.19 -16.51 -1.53
N ASN A 212 2.57 -15.67 -2.50
CA ASN A 212 2.54 -15.98 -3.93
C ASN A 212 1.18 -16.55 -4.40
N LYS A 213 0.10 -16.25 -3.65
CA LYS A 213 -1.25 -16.75 -3.90
C LYS A 213 -1.99 -15.72 -4.75
N LEU A 214 -2.16 -16.05 -6.02
CA LEU A 214 -2.82 -15.17 -6.98
C LEU A 214 -4.34 -15.21 -6.86
N PHE A 215 -4.96 -14.10 -7.26
CA PHE A 215 -6.40 -14.00 -7.40
C PHE A 215 -6.85 -14.17 -8.86
N ASN A 216 -8.06 -14.71 -9.05
CA ASN A 216 -8.81 -14.71 -10.30
C ASN A 216 -9.63 -13.41 -10.47
N SER A 217 -10.33 -13.26 -11.59
CA SER A 217 -11.11 -12.05 -11.93
C SER A 217 -12.27 -11.71 -10.99
N LYS A 218 -12.62 -12.61 -10.06
CA LYS A 218 -13.68 -12.37 -9.07
C LYS A 218 -13.13 -12.11 -7.67
N GLY A 219 -11.80 -12.03 -7.51
CA GLY A 219 -11.15 -11.89 -6.20
C GLY A 219 -11.16 -13.17 -5.37
N SER A 220 -11.23 -14.34 -6.02
CA SER A 220 -11.03 -15.63 -5.36
C SER A 220 -9.63 -16.16 -5.65
N VAL A 221 -9.07 -16.90 -4.70
CA VAL A 221 -7.74 -17.52 -4.85
C VAL A 221 -7.76 -18.49 -6.02
N VAL A 222 -6.70 -18.49 -6.81
CA VAL A 222 -6.45 -19.55 -7.81
C VAL A 222 -5.96 -20.78 -7.06
N GLU A 223 -6.80 -21.80 -6.94
CA GLU A 223 -6.40 -23.11 -6.38
C GLU A 223 -5.57 -23.90 -7.42
N GLY A 224 -4.55 -24.62 -6.97
CA GLY A 224 -3.75 -25.51 -7.83
C GLY A 224 -2.27 -25.14 -8.03
N LEU A 225 -1.72 -24.22 -7.24
CA LEU A 225 -0.28 -24.03 -7.10
C LEU A 225 0.26 -25.02 -6.06
N ALA A 226 0.51 -26.26 -6.49
CA ALA A 226 1.23 -27.28 -5.74
C ALA A 226 2.59 -27.53 -6.41
#